data_AF-W5T1J8-F1
#
_entry.id   AF-W5T1J8-F1
#
_cell.length_a   1.000
_cell.length_b   1.000
_cell.length_c   1.000
_cell.angle_alpha   90.00
_cell.angle_beta   90.00
_cell.angle_gamma   90.00
#
_symmetry.space_group_name_H-M   'P 1'
#
loop_
_entity.id
_entity.type
_entity.pdbx_description
1 polymer ?
#
loop_
_entity_poly.entity_id
_entity_poly.type
_entity_poly.pdbx_seq_one_letter_code
_entity_poly.pdbx_strand_id
1 'polypeptide(L)'
;MARDQVFDELQKILVEFREELEDERAAFISKEAQLNINFKGVLENLVYYHSDRDKIYTMLGYDVEIIGKLGMIFDKLNFRHVSDRDTRVVTNLLNALMRIAYSIQTLFSEVLNETKLEMLKLRDDFDFERVIQHLVNFIETVKDLMMRVKAAIVSAAAKTNEDDILKELNKVISRPDAKLNKGMRTIHHLLFDIMELVDLL
;
A
#
# COMPACT_ATOMS: atom_id res chain seq x y z
N MET A 1 1.70 -20.01 -26.55
CA MET A 1 2.79 -20.13 -25.57
C MET A 1 2.60 -21.47 -24.87
N ALA A 2 3.65 -22.20 -24.48
CA ALA A 2 3.42 -23.46 -23.76
C ALA A 2 2.90 -23.10 -22.35
N ARG A 3 1.88 -23.80 -21.83
CA ARG A 3 1.25 -23.52 -20.52
C ARG A 3 2.27 -23.36 -19.39
N ASP A 4 3.32 -24.17 -19.39
CA ASP A 4 4.41 -24.10 -18.42
C ASP A 4 5.14 -22.74 -18.46
N GLN A 5 5.35 -22.17 -19.65
CA GLN A 5 5.98 -20.85 -19.80
C GLN A 5 5.13 -19.72 -19.23
N VAL A 6 3.80 -19.81 -19.38
CA VAL A 6 2.88 -18.80 -18.85
C VAL A 6 2.81 -18.91 -17.33
N PHE A 7 2.83 -20.14 -16.79
CA PHE A 7 2.93 -20.37 -15.36
C PHE A 7 4.22 -19.83 -14.74
N ASP A 8 5.36 -20.09 -15.39
CA ASP A 8 6.66 -19.56 -15.00
C ASP A 8 6.67 -18.02 -14.99
N GLU A 9 5.98 -17.38 -15.96
CA GLU A 9 5.84 -15.93 -16.03
C GLU A 9 5.03 -15.38 -14.84
N LEU A 10 3.87 -15.98 -14.52
CA LEU A 10 3.08 -15.59 -13.35
C LEU A 10 3.91 -15.71 -12.07
N GLN A 11 4.56 -16.85 -11.87
CA GLN A 11 5.35 -17.12 -10.67
C GLN A 11 6.51 -16.14 -10.56
N LYS A 12 7.19 -15.85 -11.68
CA LYS A 12 8.25 -14.84 -11.75
C LYS A 12 7.75 -13.46 -11.32
N ILE A 13 6.65 -12.97 -11.90
CA ILE A 13 6.07 -11.66 -11.55
C ILE A 13 5.74 -11.58 -10.05
N LEU A 14 5.12 -12.64 -9.51
CA LEU A 14 4.74 -12.70 -8.10
C LEU A 14 5.95 -12.70 -7.16
N VAL A 15 6.97 -13.50 -7.49
CA VAL A 15 8.21 -13.61 -6.72
C VAL A 15 8.98 -12.30 -6.77
N GLU A 16 9.18 -11.72 -7.95
CA GLU A 16 9.89 -10.44 -8.11
C GLU A 16 9.21 -9.32 -7.30
N PHE A 17 7.88 -9.23 -7.34
CA PHE A 17 7.17 -8.23 -6.56
C PHE A 17 7.26 -8.47 -5.04
N ARG A 18 7.23 -9.73 -4.60
CA ARG A 18 7.39 -10.07 -3.18
C ARG A 18 8.80 -9.77 -2.68
N GLU A 19 9.82 -10.18 -3.43
CA GLU A 19 11.22 -9.97 -3.11
C GLU A 19 11.54 -8.48 -3.03
N GLU A 20 11.05 -7.66 -3.96
CA GLU A 20 11.19 -6.19 -3.90
C GLU A 20 10.67 -5.61 -2.56
N LEU A 21 9.53 -6.09 -2.06
CA LEU A 21 8.97 -5.61 -0.79
C LEU A 21 9.75 -6.11 0.43
N GLU A 22 10.18 -7.37 0.42
CA GLU A 22 10.94 -7.98 1.53
C GLU A 22 12.37 -7.44 1.62
N ASP A 23 13.03 -7.15 0.49
CA ASP A 23 14.35 -6.54 0.45
C ASP A 23 14.33 -5.13 1.07
N GLU A 24 13.33 -4.33 0.71
CA GLU A 24 13.13 -2.99 1.29
C GLU A 24 12.82 -3.09 2.79
N ARG A 25 12.00 -4.06 3.20
CA ARG A 25 11.69 -4.32 4.61
C ARG A 25 12.93 -4.72 5.41
N ALA A 26 13.73 -5.64 4.89
CA ALA A 26 14.96 -6.11 5.53
C ALA A 26 15.98 -4.96 5.69
N ALA A 27 16.15 -4.14 4.65
CA ALA A 27 17.00 -2.95 4.70
C ALA A 27 16.50 -1.94 5.76
N PHE A 28 15.19 -1.80 5.91
CA PHE A 28 14.57 -0.89 6.86
C PHE A 28 14.68 -1.32 8.32
N ILE A 29 14.53 -2.60 8.65
CA ILE A 29 14.61 -3.10 10.04
C ILE A 29 15.90 -2.64 10.73
N SER A 30 17.02 -2.62 10.01
CA SER A 30 18.31 -2.15 10.53
C SER A 30 18.34 -0.65 10.88
N LYS A 31 17.43 0.13 10.31
CA LYS A 31 17.33 1.60 10.43
C LYS A 31 16.10 2.05 11.22
N GLU A 32 15.14 1.16 11.49
CA GLU A 32 13.86 1.50 12.12
C GLU A 32 14.05 2.17 13.48
N ALA A 33 15.00 1.69 14.29
CA ALA A 33 15.30 2.28 15.60
C ALA A 33 15.74 3.76 15.55
N GLN A 34 16.15 4.25 14.37
CA GLN A 34 16.55 5.64 14.15
C GLN A 34 15.33 6.55 13.85
N LEU A 35 14.17 5.95 13.57
CA LEU A 35 12.94 6.67 13.27
C LEU A 35 12.16 6.95 14.56
N ASN A 36 12.09 8.23 14.94
CA ASN A 36 11.31 8.68 16.09
C ASN A 36 9.94 9.24 15.66
N ILE A 37 9.08 8.40 15.06
CA ILE A 37 7.74 8.86 14.68
C ILE A 37 6.83 8.87 15.90
N ASN A 38 6.35 10.06 16.23
CA ASN A 38 5.42 10.24 17.34
C ASN A 38 3.95 10.18 16.87
N PHE A 39 3.34 9.00 16.95
CA PHE A 39 1.90 8.80 16.76
C PHE A 39 1.11 9.24 18.01
N LYS A 40 1.24 10.50 18.42
CA LYS A 40 0.60 11.04 19.63
C LYS A 40 -0.93 11.14 19.51
N GLY A 41 -1.61 11.05 20.66
CA GLY A 41 -3.03 11.36 20.79
C GLY A 41 -3.92 10.36 20.06
N VAL A 42 -4.84 10.84 19.23
CA VAL A 42 -5.79 9.95 18.51
C VAL A 42 -5.07 8.96 17.59
N LEU A 43 -3.89 9.32 17.06
CA LEU A 43 -3.13 8.44 16.17
C LEU A 43 -2.59 7.20 16.87
N GLU A 44 -2.34 7.27 18.19
CA GLU A 44 -1.81 6.12 18.96
C GLU A 44 -2.79 4.95 18.93
N ASN A 45 -4.09 5.25 19.06
CA ASN A 45 -5.15 4.25 18.99
C ASN A 45 -5.33 3.68 17.57
N LEU A 46 -5.00 4.47 16.54
CA LEU A 46 -5.10 4.05 15.14
C LEU A 46 -4.00 3.05 14.76
N VAL A 47 -2.79 3.23 15.30
CA VAL A 47 -1.62 2.39 15.02
C VAL A 47 -1.11 1.67 16.28
N TYR A 48 -2.07 1.24 17.09
CA TYR A 48 -1.81 0.60 18.38
C TYR A 48 -0.99 -0.68 18.21
N TYR A 49 -1.33 -1.49 17.20
CA TYR A 49 -0.58 -2.72 16.90
C TYR A 49 0.61 -2.42 16.00
N HIS A 50 1.72 -3.12 16.24
CA HIS A 50 2.91 -3.01 15.39
C HIS A 50 2.61 -3.36 13.93
N SER A 51 1.71 -4.32 13.68
CA SER A 51 1.26 -4.70 12.35
C SER A 51 0.55 -3.55 11.59
N ASP A 52 -0.08 -2.61 12.29
CA ASP A 52 -0.69 -1.44 11.64
C ASP A 52 0.38 -0.43 11.19
N ARG A 53 1.45 -0.27 11.98
CA ARG A 53 2.62 0.52 11.58
C ARG A 53 3.36 -0.12 10.41
N ASP A 54 3.56 -1.43 10.47
CA ASP A 54 4.20 -2.19 9.39
C ASP A 54 3.44 -2.00 8.06
N LYS A 55 2.10 -2.10 8.06
CA LYS A 55 1.29 -1.79 6.86
C LYS A 55 1.52 -0.39 6.30
N ILE A 56 1.62 0.63 7.18
CA ILE A 56 1.94 2.00 6.76
C ILE A 56 3.32 2.03 6.11
N TYR A 57 4.31 1.38 6.72
CA TYR A 57 5.68 1.33 6.19
C TYR A 57 5.77 0.56 4.88
N THR A 58 5.06 -0.56 4.72
CA THR A 58 4.93 -1.30 3.45
C THR A 58 4.45 -0.38 2.33
N MET A 59 3.39 0.40 2.57
CA MET A 59 2.85 1.30 1.54
C MET A 59 3.76 2.51 1.27
N LEU A 60 4.67 2.82 2.17
CA LEU A 60 5.75 3.79 1.95
C LEU A 60 7.02 3.13 1.40
N GLY A 61 6.95 1.85 1.03
CA GLY A 61 8.08 1.07 0.51
C GLY A 61 9.25 1.02 1.48
N TYR A 62 8.97 1.01 2.78
CA TYR A 62 9.96 1.02 3.86
C TYR A 62 11.03 2.12 3.74
N ASP A 63 10.69 3.21 3.05
CA ASP A 63 11.61 4.30 2.75
C ASP A 63 11.82 5.18 3.99
N VAL A 64 12.97 5.01 4.64
CA VAL A 64 13.35 5.69 5.88
C VAL A 64 13.22 7.21 5.76
N GLU A 65 13.58 7.80 4.61
CA GLU A 65 13.51 9.24 4.44
C GLU A 65 12.06 9.72 4.40
N ILE A 66 11.21 9.02 3.64
CA ILE A 66 9.78 9.36 3.55
C ILE A 66 9.08 9.16 4.89
N ILE A 67 9.37 8.04 5.58
CA ILE A 67 8.80 7.72 6.88
C ILE A 67 9.24 8.78 7.92
N GLY A 68 10.51 9.21 7.89
CA GLY A 68 10.99 10.31 8.71
C GLY A 68 10.28 11.64 8.42
N LYS A 69 10.05 11.97 7.14
CA LYS A 69 9.28 13.16 6.75
C LYS A 69 7.83 13.10 7.24
N LEU A 70 7.23 11.92 7.28
CA LEU A 70 5.89 11.74 7.87
C LEU A 70 5.90 12.06 9.37
N GLY A 71 6.94 11.64 10.10
CA GLY A 71 7.15 12.04 11.49
C GLY A 71 7.24 13.57 11.67
N MET A 72 8.02 14.24 10.82
CA MET A 72 8.14 15.72 10.84
C MET A 72 6.80 16.43 10.60
N ILE A 73 5.92 15.84 9.78
CA ILE A 73 4.56 16.36 9.57
C ILE A 73 3.75 16.21 10.86
N PHE A 74 3.82 15.06 11.52
CA PHE A 74 3.06 14.79 12.75
C PHE A 74 3.48 15.69 13.92
N ASP A 75 4.74 16.10 13.97
CA ASP A 75 5.22 17.04 14.97
C ASP A 75 4.61 18.44 14.81
N LYS A 76 4.29 18.84 13.57
CA LYS A 76 3.72 20.15 13.23
C LYS A 76 2.19 20.22 13.35
N LEU A 77 1.51 19.09 13.45
CA LEU A 77 0.05 18.99 13.49
C LEU A 77 -0.46 18.64 14.90
N ASN A 78 -1.76 18.89 15.13
CA ASN A 78 -2.41 18.65 16.41
C ASN A 78 -3.46 17.52 16.31
N PHE A 79 -3.30 16.48 17.14
CA PHE A 79 -4.13 15.26 17.10
C PHE A 79 -4.90 15.01 18.39
N ARG A 80 -5.43 16.07 19.03
CA ARG A 80 -6.10 15.95 20.33
C ARG A 80 -7.46 15.29 20.22
N HIS A 81 -8.25 15.61 19.20
CA HIS A 81 -9.61 15.11 19.04
C HIS A 81 -9.84 14.52 17.64
N VAL A 82 -10.71 13.52 17.59
CA VAL A 82 -11.10 12.83 16.34
C VAL A 82 -11.77 13.80 15.35
N SER A 83 -12.46 14.82 15.87
CA SER A 83 -13.12 15.86 15.09
C SER A 83 -12.18 16.92 14.51
N ASP A 84 -10.93 16.97 14.99
CA ASP A 84 -9.97 17.95 14.50
C ASP A 84 -9.69 17.71 13.02
N ARG A 85 -9.61 18.80 12.25
CA ARG A 85 -9.40 18.74 10.80
C ARG A 85 -8.13 17.95 10.46
N ASP A 86 -7.04 18.22 11.18
CA ASP A 86 -5.74 17.58 11.04
C ASP A 86 -5.85 16.08 11.27
N THR A 87 -6.44 15.69 12.40
CA THR A 87 -6.68 14.29 12.78
C THR A 87 -7.44 13.56 11.70
N ARG A 88 -8.49 14.16 11.14
CA ARG A 88 -9.29 13.53 10.09
C ARG A 88 -8.48 13.35 8.80
N VAL A 89 -7.72 14.35 8.37
CA VAL A 89 -6.90 14.27 7.15
C VAL A 89 -5.82 13.19 7.30
N VAL A 90 -5.09 13.20 8.42
CA VAL A 90 -4.02 12.22 8.67
C VAL A 90 -4.57 10.82 8.89
N THR A 91 -5.66 10.65 9.64
CA THR A 91 -6.32 9.35 9.82
C THR A 91 -6.77 8.78 8.48
N ASN A 92 -7.35 9.60 7.60
CA ASN A 92 -7.76 9.16 6.26
C ASN A 92 -6.56 8.72 5.41
N LEU A 93 -5.43 9.43 5.50
CA LEU A 93 -4.19 9.02 4.84
C LEU A 93 -3.76 7.64 5.35
N LEU A 94 -3.56 7.50 6.66
CA LEU A 94 -3.05 6.28 7.28
C LEU A 94 -3.96 5.07 7.01
N ASN A 95 -5.28 5.25 7.10
CA ASN A 95 -6.25 4.21 6.75
C ASN A 95 -6.15 3.79 5.29
N ALA A 96 -5.95 4.73 4.36
CA ALA A 96 -5.77 4.40 2.96
C ALA A 96 -4.48 3.61 2.73
N LEU A 97 -3.38 3.97 3.40
CA LEU A 97 -2.11 3.24 3.32
C LEU A 97 -2.28 1.81 3.84
N MET A 98 -2.89 1.66 5.02
CA MET A 98 -3.13 0.35 5.62
C MET A 98 -4.02 -0.55 4.76
N ARG A 99 -5.04 0.02 4.12
CA ARG A 99 -5.94 -0.72 3.22
C ARG A 99 -5.21 -1.27 2.00
N ILE A 100 -4.34 -0.47 1.37
CA ILE A 100 -3.58 -0.93 0.20
C ILE A 100 -2.58 -2.01 0.62
N ALA A 101 -1.84 -1.80 1.72
CA ALA A 101 -0.93 -2.80 2.25
C ALA A 101 -1.65 -4.11 2.61
N TYR A 102 -2.87 -4.03 3.17
CA TYR A 102 -3.69 -5.20 3.40
C TYR A 102 -4.05 -5.93 2.09
N SER A 103 -4.41 -5.22 1.02
CA SER A 103 -4.66 -5.85 -0.28
C SER A 103 -3.41 -6.57 -0.84
N ILE A 104 -2.22 -6.02 -0.64
CA ILE A 104 -0.95 -6.67 -1.02
C ILE A 104 -0.76 -7.95 -0.20
N GLN A 105 -0.98 -7.89 1.12
CA GLN A 105 -0.89 -9.07 1.99
C GLN A 105 -1.86 -10.16 1.57
N THR A 106 -3.14 -9.82 1.37
CA THR A 106 -4.18 -10.75 0.91
C THR A 106 -3.82 -11.40 -0.42
N LEU A 107 -3.27 -10.64 -1.38
CA LEU A 107 -2.81 -11.18 -2.66
C LEU A 107 -1.83 -12.36 -2.45
N PHE A 108 -0.87 -12.22 -1.55
CA PHE A 108 0.15 -13.24 -1.32
C PHE A 108 -0.29 -14.37 -0.40
N SER A 109 -1.02 -14.07 0.69
CA SER A 109 -1.35 -15.05 1.72
C SER A 109 -2.60 -15.86 1.39
N GLU A 110 -3.57 -15.26 0.69
CA GLU A 110 -4.90 -15.85 0.49
C GLU A 110 -5.16 -16.18 -0.97
N VAL A 111 -4.81 -15.27 -1.90
CA VAL A 111 -5.22 -15.36 -3.31
C VAL A 111 -4.24 -16.17 -4.14
N LEU A 112 -2.97 -15.80 -4.15
CA LEU A 112 -1.90 -16.46 -4.93
C LEU A 112 -0.92 -17.18 -4.00
N ASN A 113 -1.46 -17.92 -3.03
CA ASN A 113 -0.66 -18.84 -2.22
C ASN A 113 -0.33 -20.12 -3.00
N GLU A 114 0.59 -20.93 -2.47
CA GLU A 114 1.09 -22.15 -3.12
C GLU A 114 -0.05 -23.09 -3.57
N THR A 115 -1.01 -23.35 -2.70
CA THR A 115 -2.17 -24.20 -3.01
C THR A 115 -2.99 -23.65 -4.19
N LYS A 116 -3.26 -22.34 -4.19
CA LYS A 116 -4.04 -21.68 -5.24
C LYS A 116 -3.29 -21.60 -6.57
N LEU A 117 -1.97 -21.40 -6.53
CA LEU A 117 -1.12 -21.45 -7.72
C LEU A 117 -1.13 -22.85 -8.36
N GLU A 118 -1.04 -23.92 -7.57
CA GLU A 118 -1.15 -25.28 -8.09
C GLU A 118 -2.53 -25.56 -8.71
N MET A 119 -3.62 -25.05 -8.11
CA MET A 119 -4.96 -25.15 -8.70
C MET A 119 -5.06 -24.40 -10.04
N LEU A 120 -4.39 -23.24 -10.15
CA LEU A 120 -4.39 -22.44 -11.36
C LEU A 120 -3.79 -23.18 -12.57
N LYS A 121 -2.84 -24.12 -12.36
CA LYS A 121 -2.28 -24.96 -13.45
C LYS A 121 -3.33 -25.81 -14.17
N LEU A 122 -4.44 -26.09 -13.49
CA LEU A 122 -5.55 -26.90 -14.00
C LEU A 122 -6.58 -26.08 -14.79
N ARG A 123 -6.51 -24.74 -14.75
CA ARG A 123 -7.42 -23.84 -15.47
C ARG A 123 -7.14 -23.82 -16.97
N ASP A 124 -8.04 -23.20 -17.72
CA ASP A 124 -7.79 -22.91 -19.14
C ASP A 124 -6.79 -21.76 -19.30
N ASP A 125 -6.19 -21.68 -20.49
CA ASP A 125 -5.13 -20.71 -20.76
C ASP A 125 -5.67 -19.27 -20.77
N PHE A 126 -6.98 -19.09 -21.02
CA PHE A 126 -7.62 -17.78 -21.08
C PHE A 126 -7.78 -17.15 -19.68
N ASP A 127 -8.26 -17.92 -18.71
CA ASP A 127 -8.34 -17.49 -17.30
C ASP A 127 -6.95 -17.19 -16.75
N PHE A 128 -5.95 -17.99 -17.16
CA PHE A 128 -4.56 -17.80 -16.77
C PHE A 128 -3.97 -16.47 -17.25
N GLU A 129 -4.12 -16.16 -18.54
CA GLU A 129 -3.68 -14.88 -19.12
C GLU A 129 -4.37 -13.68 -18.45
N ARG A 130 -5.65 -13.82 -18.09
CA ARG A 130 -6.38 -12.78 -17.35
C ARG A 130 -5.83 -12.57 -15.95
N VAL A 131 -5.51 -13.64 -15.21
CA VAL A 131 -4.86 -13.52 -13.90
C VAL A 131 -3.54 -12.75 -13.99
N ILE A 132 -2.69 -13.06 -14.98
CA ILE A 132 -1.45 -12.30 -15.21
C ILE A 132 -1.75 -10.82 -15.47
N GLN A 133 -2.66 -10.52 -16.39
CA GLN A 133 -3.01 -9.13 -16.72
C GLN A 133 -3.55 -8.37 -15.49
N HIS A 134 -4.42 -8.99 -14.70
CA HIS A 134 -4.94 -8.38 -13.48
C HIS A 134 -3.83 -8.18 -12.43
N LEU A 135 -2.90 -9.13 -12.28
CA LEU A 135 -1.75 -9.02 -11.38
C LEU A 135 -0.81 -7.88 -11.78
N VAL A 136 -0.44 -7.79 -13.06
CA VAL A 136 0.42 -6.70 -13.56
C VAL A 136 -0.24 -5.35 -13.30
N ASN A 137 -1.52 -5.20 -13.64
CA ASN A 137 -2.27 -3.96 -13.37
C ASN A 137 -2.36 -3.65 -11.87
N PHE A 138 -2.48 -4.68 -11.01
CA PHE A 138 -2.50 -4.51 -9.56
C PHE A 138 -1.18 -3.93 -9.07
N ILE A 139 -0.05 -4.53 -9.48
CA ILE A 139 1.30 -4.12 -9.10
C ILE A 139 1.58 -2.69 -9.59
N GLU A 140 1.28 -2.39 -10.85
CA GLU A 140 1.46 -1.06 -11.43
C GLU A 140 0.64 0.00 -10.68
N THR A 141 -0.60 -0.31 -10.33
CA THR A 141 -1.47 0.59 -9.57
C THR A 141 -0.92 0.83 -8.16
N VAL A 142 -0.44 -0.22 -7.48
CA VAL A 142 0.22 -0.09 -6.17
C VAL A 142 1.44 0.83 -6.26
N LYS A 143 2.32 0.61 -7.23
CA LYS A 143 3.55 1.40 -7.43
C LYS A 143 3.25 2.87 -7.75
N ASP A 144 2.28 3.15 -8.63
CA ASP A 144 1.85 4.52 -8.93
C ASP A 144 1.29 5.23 -7.69
N LEU A 145 0.45 4.56 -6.89
CA LEU A 145 -0.08 5.13 -5.67
C LEU A 145 1.01 5.39 -4.63
N MET A 146 1.94 4.45 -4.45
CA MET A 146 3.09 4.60 -3.56
C MET A 146 3.89 5.84 -3.93
N MET A 147 4.27 5.99 -5.21
CA MET A 147 5.01 7.14 -5.69
C MET A 147 4.27 8.47 -5.42
N ARG A 148 2.97 8.52 -5.66
CA ARG A 148 2.15 9.73 -5.43
C ARG A 148 2.04 10.09 -3.96
N VAL A 149 1.85 9.10 -3.09
CA VAL A 149 1.81 9.30 -1.63
C VAL A 149 3.17 9.83 -1.15
N LYS A 150 4.27 9.20 -1.56
CA LYS A 150 5.64 9.66 -1.25
C LYS A 150 5.83 11.11 -1.66
N ALA A 151 5.46 11.49 -2.88
CA ALA A 151 5.57 12.85 -3.37
C ALA A 151 4.75 13.86 -2.54
N ALA A 152 3.55 13.48 -2.10
CA ALA A 152 2.73 14.35 -1.25
C ALA A 152 3.31 14.52 0.16
N ILE A 153 3.88 13.46 0.74
CA ILE A 153 4.59 13.54 2.03
C ILE A 153 5.80 14.48 1.90
N VAL A 154 6.61 14.34 0.84
CA VAL A 154 7.74 15.24 0.59
C VAL A 154 7.27 16.70 0.45
N SER A 155 6.23 16.95 -0.34
CA SER A 155 5.69 18.29 -0.55
C SER A 155 5.12 18.91 0.75
N ALA A 156 4.41 18.11 1.54
CA ALA A 156 3.84 18.52 2.82
C ALA A 156 4.92 18.81 3.87
N ALA A 157 5.95 17.96 3.97
CA ALA A 157 7.04 18.13 4.93
C ALA A 157 7.82 19.44 4.70
N ALA A 158 7.90 19.92 3.45
CA ALA A 158 8.52 21.19 3.09
C ALA A 158 7.70 22.43 3.50
N LYS A 159 6.46 22.27 3.97
CA LYS A 159 5.60 23.39 4.41
C LYS A 159 5.87 23.77 5.87
N THR A 160 5.62 25.03 6.18
CA THR A 160 5.89 25.62 7.51
C THR A 160 4.62 25.87 8.31
N ASN A 161 3.45 25.99 7.67
CA ASN A 161 2.17 26.19 8.33
C ASN A 161 1.23 24.99 8.12
N GLU A 162 0.35 24.78 9.09
CA GLU A 162 -0.63 23.68 9.15
C GLU A 162 -1.52 23.64 7.89
N ASP A 163 -2.04 24.79 7.46
CA ASP A 163 -2.97 24.85 6.33
C ASP A 163 -2.36 24.33 5.03
N ASP A 164 -1.13 24.73 4.72
CA ASP A 164 -0.42 24.27 3.54
C ASP A 164 -0.02 22.79 3.65
N ILE A 165 0.38 22.32 4.83
CA ILE A 165 0.64 20.88 5.07
C ILE A 165 -0.61 20.07 4.70
N LEU A 166 -1.76 20.42 5.30
CA LEU A 166 -3.01 19.70 5.08
C LEU A 166 -3.49 19.82 3.65
N LYS A 167 -3.25 20.96 2.98
CA LYS A 167 -3.56 21.14 1.57
C LYS A 167 -2.75 20.19 0.69
N GLU A 168 -1.45 20.02 0.94
CA GLU A 168 -0.62 19.07 0.21
C GLU A 168 -1.07 17.62 0.43
N LEU A 169 -1.36 17.21 1.67
CA LEU A 169 -1.86 15.86 1.97
C LEU A 169 -3.22 15.60 1.30
N ASN A 170 -4.13 16.56 1.34
CA ASN A 170 -5.46 16.44 0.74
C ASN A 170 -5.45 16.31 -0.80
N LYS A 171 -4.38 16.73 -1.49
CA LYS A 171 -4.27 16.54 -2.94
C LYS A 171 -4.35 15.07 -3.34
N VAL A 172 -3.91 14.17 -2.47
CA VAL A 172 -3.90 12.72 -2.73
C VAL A 172 -5.16 12.04 -2.17
N ILE A 173 -5.73 12.55 -1.06
CA ILE A 173 -6.80 11.89 -0.30
C ILE A 173 -8.22 12.33 -0.72
N SER A 174 -8.46 13.63 -0.97
CA SER A 174 -9.83 14.20 -0.88
C SER A 174 -10.32 15.00 -2.09
N ARG A 175 -9.56 15.06 -3.19
CA ARG A 175 -10.10 15.64 -4.43
C ARG A 175 -11.23 14.75 -5.02
N PRO A 176 -12.20 15.30 -5.75
CA PRO A 176 -13.19 14.51 -6.51
C PRO A 176 -12.53 13.51 -7.47
N ASP A 177 -11.34 13.86 -7.97
CA ASP A 177 -10.45 12.99 -8.74
C ASP A 177 -9.35 12.33 -7.88
N ALA A 178 -9.57 12.17 -6.56
CA ALA A 178 -8.57 11.64 -5.64
C ALA A 178 -8.12 10.27 -6.13
N LYS A 179 -6.96 10.28 -6.80
CA LYS A 179 -6.37 9.11 -7.45
C LYS A 179 -6.15 8.00 -6.43
N LEU A 180 -5.98 8.32 -5.15
CA LEU A 180 -5.89 7.33 -4.08
C LEU A 180 -7.20 6.55 -3.90
N ASN A 181 -8.36 7.21 -3.79
CA ASN A 181 -9.64 6.51 -3.67
C ASN A 181 -10.01 5.73 -4.94
N LYS A 182 -9.68 6.27 -6.11
CA LYS A 182 -9.86 5.55 -7.38
C LYS A 182 -8.93 4.34 -7.44
N GLY A 183 -7.64 4.53 -7.21
CA GLY A 183 -6.63 3.48 -7.25
C GLY A 183 -6.87 2.39 -6.19
N MET A 184 -7.28 2.76 -4.97
CA MET A 184 -7.70 1.78 -3.96
C MET A 184 -8.88 0.93 -4.42
N ARG A 185 -9.90 1.54 -5.05
CA ARG A 185 -11.01 0.78 -5.63
C ARG A 185 -10.54 -0.12 -6.76
N THR A 186 -9.65 0.38 -7.63
CA THR A 186 -9.04 -0.42 -8.71
C THR A 186 -8.26 -1.61 -8.14
N ILE A 187 -7.41 -1.41 -7.15
CA ILE A 187 -6.68 -2.47 -6.45
C ILE A 187 -7.65 -3.51 -5.87
N HIS A 188 -8.72 -3.06 -5.21
CA HIS A 188 -9.72 -3.95 -4.65
C HIS A 188 -10.47 -4.75 -5.72
N HIS A 189 -10.86 -4.12 -6.83
CA HIS A 189 -11.49 -4.81 -7.95
C HIS A 189 -10.56 -5.81 -8.63
N LEU A 190 -9.30 -5.43 -8.90
CA LEU A 190 -8.31 -6.33 -9.48
C LEU A 190 -8.04 -7.54 -8.58
N LEU A 191 -7.91 -7.32 -7.26
CA LEU A 191 -7.75 -8.41 -6.31
C LEU A 191 -8.95 -9.36 -6.34
N PHE A 192 -10.17 -8.81 -6.38
CA PHE A 192 -11.40 -9.59 -6.45
C PHE A 192 -11.52 -10.37 -7.78
N ASP A 193 -11.17 -9.75 -8.91
CA ASP A 193 -11.15 -10.41 -10.23
C ASP A 193 -10.16 -11.58 -10.24
N ILE A 194 -8.97 -11.41 -9.64
CA ILE A 194 -7.99 -12.51 -9.48
C ILE A 194 -8.59 -13.61 -8.58
N MET A 195 -9.19 -13.23 -7.45
CA MET A 195 -9.82 -14.18 -6.53
C MET A 195 -10.89 -15.01 -7.22
N GLU A 196 -11.79 -14.41 -8.01
CA GLU A 196 -12.83 -15.15 -8.71
C GLU A 196 -12.24 -16.19 -9.68
N LEU A 197 -11.23 -15.81 -10.47
CA LEU A 197 -10.59 -16.70 -11.43
C LEU A 197 -9.84 -17.86 -10.75
N VAL A 198 -9.29 -17.60 -9.57
CA VAL A 198 -8.55 -18.58 -8.78
C VAL A 198 -9.50 -19.50 -7.97
N ASP A 199 -10.57 -18.95 -7.40
CA ASP A 199 -11.42 -19.62 -6.40
C ASP A 199 -12.64 -20.36 -6.96
N LEU A 200 -13.12 -20.03 -8.16
CA LEU A 200 -14.32 -20.67 -8.74
C LEU A 200 -14.06 -22.15 -9.11
N LEU A 201 -14.23 -23.03 -8.13
CA LEU A 201 -14.37 -24.49 -8.27
C LEU A 201 -15.84 -24.86 -8.52
#